data_AF-A0A935QWF7-F1
#
_entry.id   AF-A0A935QWF7-F1
#
_cell.length_a   1.000
_cell.length_b   1.000
_cell.length_c   1.000
_cell.angle_alpha   90.00
_cell.angle_beta   90.00
_cell.angle_gamma   90.00
#
_symmetry.space_group_name_H-M   'P 1'
#
loop_
_entity.id
_entity.type
_entity.pdbx_description
1 polymer ?
#
loop_
_entity_poly.entity_id
_entity_poly.type
_entity_poly.pdbx_seq_one_letter_code
_entity_poly.pdbx_strand_id
1 'polypeptide(L)' 'MSVSLAASNRWGEVYIDGKKVGTTPLFNYSLPAGPHKIEVKNAEIGLDKSETVTIVGNETKRVIITLD' A
#
# COMPACT_ATOMS: atom_id res chain seq x y z
N MET A 1 -13.66 5.10 -0.89
CA MET A 1 -12.89 4.71 -2.08
C MET A 1 -11.77 3.76 -1.70
N SER A 2 -12.03 2.46 -1.70
CA SER A 2 -11.13 1.39 -1.25
C SER A 2 -9.93 1.15 -2.19
N VAL A 3 -8.76 0.87 -1.62
CA VAL A 3 -7.52 0.46 -2.27
C VAL A 3 -7.17 -0.93 -1.75
N SER A 4 -6.89 -1.86 -2.65
CA SER A 4 -6.48 -3.22 -2.27
C SER A 4 -5.00 -3.39 -2.60
N LEU A 5 -4.19 -3.54 -1.55
CA LEU A 5 -2.78 -3.87 -1.54
C LEU A 5 -2.58 -5.38 -1.38
N ALA A 6 -2.00 -6.02 -2.39
CA ALA A 6 -1.62 -7.43 -2.30
C ALA A 6 -0.09 -7.54 -2.31
N ALA A 7 0.47 -8.18 -1.29
CA ALA A 7 1.84 -8.67 -1.29
C ALA A 7 1.83 -10.15 -1.71
N SER A 8 2.60 -10.49 -2.74
CA SER A 8 2.54 -11.81 -3.40
C SER A 8 3.29 -12.93 -2.69
N ASN A 9 4.12 -12.65 -1.67
CA ASN A 9 4.94 -13.69 -1.02
C ASN A 9 5.32 -13.41 0.46
N ARG A 10 5.26 -12.15 0.93
CA ARG A 10 5.75 -11.81 2.28
C ARG A 10 4.83 -10.80 2.99
N TRP A 11 4.82 -10.86 4.32
CA TRP A 11 4.14 -9.87 5.16
C TRP A 11 4.98 -8.59 5.27
N GLY A 12 4.34 -7.45 5.49
CA GLY A 12 5.02 -6.17 5.71
C GLY A 12 4.06 -5.14 6.27
N GLU A 13 4.57 -4.18 7.03
CA GLU A 13 3.82 -3.05 7.55
C GLU A 13 3.56 -2.05 6.43
N VAL A 14 2.28 -1.70 6.23
CA VAL A 14 1.86 -0.73 5.22
C VAL A 14 1.72 0.62 5.88
N TYR A 15 2.38 1.61 5.30
CA TYR A 15 2.27 3.02 5.61
C TYR A 15 1.70 3.72 4.39
N ILE A 16 0.77 4.64 4.60
CA ILE A 16 0.24 5.50 3.55
C ILE A 16 0.37 6.94 4.01
N ASP A 17 1.03 7.77 3.20
CA ASP A 17 1.40 9.16 3.50
C ASP A 17 2.16 9.27 4.84
N GLY A 18 3.04 8.30 5.12
CA GLY A 18 3.80 8.20 6.36
C GLY A 18 3.00 7.68 7.57
N LYS A 19 1.70 7.41 7.43
CA LYS A 19 0.87 6.85 8.51
C LYS A 19 0.78 5.33 8.39
N LYS A 20 1.09 4.59 9.44
CA LYS A 20 0.84 3.14 9.48
C LYS A 20 -0.66 2.86 9.39
N VAL A 21 -1.07 2.14 8.34
CA VAL A 21 -2.47 1.80 8.08
C VAL A 21 -2.79 0.33 8.38
N GLY A 22 -1.78 -0.54 8.39
CA GLY A 22 -1.96 -1.96 8.64
C GLY A 22 -0.76 -2.78 8.19
N THR A 23 -1.03 -4.02 7.79
CA THR A 23 -0.04 -4.96 7.27
C THR A 23 -0.54 -5.60 5.98
N THR A 24 0.37 -6.09 5.14
CA THR A 24 0.01 -6.83 3.92
C THR A 24 -0.55 -8.21 4.24
N PRO A 25 -1.52 -8.72 3.46
CA PRO A 25 -2.28 -8.02 2.43
C PRO A 25 -3.31 -7.05 3.04
N LEU A 26 -3.39 -5.83 2.49
CA LEU A 26 -4.32 -4.79 2.93
C LEU A 26 -5.46 -4.70 1.93
N PHE A 27 -6.67 -5.09 2.31
CA PHE A 27 -7.83 -5.03 1.40
C PHE A 27 -8.69 -3.80 1.67
N ASN A 28 -9.25 -3.24 0.60
CA ASN A 28 -10.30 -2.22 0.67
C ASN A 28 -10.00 -0.96 1.53
N TYR A 29 -8.75 -0.49 1.55
CA TYR A 29 -8.36 0.68 2.32
C TYR A 29 -8.75 2.00 1.65
N SER A 30 -9.61 2.82 2.28
CA SER A 30 -10.13 3.99 1.59
C SER A 30 -9.16 5.18 1.53
N LEU A 31 -8.86 5.69 0.34
CA LEU A 31 -8.06 6.92 0.15
C LEU A 31 -8.84 8.01 -0.61
N PRO A 32 -8.62 9.29 -0.28
CA PRO A 32 -9.16 10.39 -1.07
C PRO A 32 -8.53 10.43 -2.47
N ALA A 33 -9.13 11.20 -3.37
CA ALA A 33 -8.52 11.46 -4.67
C ALA A 33 -7.28 12.35 -4.48
N GLY A 34 -6.17 11.98 -5.14
CA GLY A 34 -4.89 12.65 -5.01
C GLY A 34 -3.70 11.70 -5.08
N PRO A 35 -2.48 12.25 -5.07
CA PRO A 35 -1.27 11.46 -4.92
C PRO A 35 -1.15 10.94 -3.49
N HIS A 36 -0.94 9.64 -3.35
CA HIS A 36 -0.71 8.98 -2.08
C HIS A 36 0.58 8.18 -2.15
N LYS A 37 1.43 8.33 -1.14
CA LYS A 37 2.66 7.54 -1.03
C LYS A 37 2.39 6.30 -0.20
N ILE A 38 2.52 5.13 -0.79
CA ILE A 38 2.41 3.84 -0.10
C ILE A 38 3.82 3.35 0.19
N GLU A 39 4.09 2.95 1.42
CA GLU A 39 5.37 2.38 1.84
C GLU A 39 5.09 1.05 2.53
N VAL A 40 5.86 0.02 2.20
CA VAL A 40 5.77 -1.31 2.78
C VAL A 40 7.13 -1.62 3.39
N LYS A 41 7.15 -1.77 4.72
CA LYS A 41 8.38 -2.03 5.47
C LYS A 41 8.29 -3.37 6.19
N ASN A 42 9.36 -4.14 6.16
CA ASN A 42 9.51 -5.32 7.01
C ASN A 42 10.95 -5.39 7.53
N ALA A 43 11.10 -5.10 8.83
CA ALA A 43 12.40 -5.10 9.49
C ALA A 43 13.05 -6.49 9.57
N GLU A 44 12.27 -7.58 9.58
CA GLU A 44 12.80 -8.95 9.68
C GLU A 44 13.57 -9.37 8.42
N ILE A 45 13.14 -8.87 7.26
CA ILE A 45 13.72 -9.19 5.95
C ILE A 45 14.44 -8.01 5.32
N GLY A 46 14.54 -6.87 6.01
CA GLY A 46 15.17 -5.64 5.50
C GLY A 46 14.43 -5.03 4.30
N LEU A 47 13.11 -5.25 4.21
CA LEU A 47 12.29 -4.72 3.12
C LEU A 47 11.91 -3.27 3.41
N ASP A 48 12.18 -2.38 2.46
CA ASP A 48 11.66 -1.01 2.43
C ASP A 48 11.29 -0.68 0.97
N LYS A 49 10.02 -0.90 0.61
CA LYS A 49 9.49 -0.61 -0.73
C LYS A 49 8.52 0.56 -0.62
N SER A 50 8.63 1.54 -1.52
CA SER A 50 7.69 2.65 -1.59
C SER A 50 7.19 2.87 -3.02
N GLU A 51 5.91 3.13 -3.17
CA GLU A 51 5.26 3.39 -4.44
C GLU A 51 4.28 4.56 -4.28
N THR A 52 4.38 5.54 -5.18
CA THR A 52 3.44 6.65 -5.22
C THR A 52 2.31 6.32 -6.17
N VAL A 53 1.08 6.32 -5.67
CA VAL A 53 -0.11 6.06 -6.48
C VAL A 53 -0.98 7.29 -6.51
N THR A 54 -1.32 7.74 -7.71
CA THR A 54 -2.36 8.76 -7.88
C THR A 54 -3.71 8.08 -7.95
N ILE A 55 -4.58 8.41 -7.00
CA ILE A 55 -5.99 8.02 -6.97
C ILE A 55 -6.78 9.11 -7.69
N VAL A 56 -7.42 8.74 -8.81
CA VAL A 56 -8.37 9.63 -9.50
C VAL A 56 -9.74 9.40 -8.87
N GLY A 57 -10.49 10.48 -8.61
CA GLY A 57 -11.81 10.38 -8.00
C GLY A 57 -12.75 9.48 -8.80
N ASN A 58 -13.58 8.70 -8.09
CA ASN A 58 -14.51 7.68 -8.61
C ASN A 58 -13.92 6.35 -9.09
N GLU A 59 -12.63 6.06 -8.88
CA GLU A 59 -12.05 4.76 -9.23
C GLU A 59 -11.59 3.94 -8.02
N THR A 60 -11.79 2.63 -8.08
CA THR A 60 -11.15 1.66 -7.18
C THR A 60 -9.82 1.27 -7.77
N LYS A 61 -8.71 1.75 -7.20
CA LYS A 61 -7.37 1.38 -7.68
C LYS A 61 -6.84 0.18 -6.90
N ARG A 62 -6.60 -0.92 -7.61
CA ARG A 62 -5.85 -2.05 -7.06
C ARG A 62 -4.36 -1.77 -7.24
N VAL A 63 -3.63 -1.79 -6.14
CA VAL A 63 -2.18 -1.57 -6.14
C VAL A 63 -1.55 -2.90 -5.73
N ILE A 64 -0.76 -3.50 -6.61
CA ILE A 64 -0.10 -4.77 -6.32
C ILE A 64 1.38 -4.43 -6.10
N ILE A 65 1.82 -4.50 -4.84
CA ILE A 65 3.22 -4.29 -4.50
C ILE A 65 3.86 -5.67 -4.38
N THR A 66 4.65 -6.02 -5.37
CA THR A 66 5.45 -7.25 -5.34
C THR A 66 6.59 -7.05 -4.35
N LEU A 67 6.71 -7.94 -3.37
CA LEU A 67 7.78 -7.95 -2.38
C LEU A 67 8.77 -9.07 -2.74
N ASP A 68 9.63 -8.82 -3.73
CA ASP A 68 10.77 -9.67 -4.07
C ASP A 68 11.79 -9.78 -2.92
#